data_AF-A0A0P9DG77-F1
#
_entry.id   AF-A0A0P9DG77-F1
#
_cell.length_a   1.000
_cell.length_b   1.000
_cell.length_c   1.000
_cell.angle_alpha   90.00
_cell.angle_beta   90.00
_cell.angle_gamma   90.00
#
_symmetry.space_group_name_H-M   'P 1'
#
loop_
_entity.id
_entity.type
_entity.pdbx_description
1 polymer ?
#
loop_
_entity_poly.entity_id
_entity_poly.type
_entity_poly.pdbx_seq_one_letter_code
_entity_poly.pdbx_strand_id
1 'polypeptide(L)'
;LTTRYDNLFQVSFPYSMGLHQRPTDGQEHPEWHLHAHFYPPLLRSATVRKFMVGFELLGEPQRDITAESAAARLRELPETHYRQS
;
A
#
# COMPACT_ATOMS: atom_id res chain seq x y z
N LEU A 1 -5.99 11.42 0.09
CA LEU A 1 -5.13 10.36 0.67
C LEU A 1 -4.30 9.64 -0.39
N THR A 2 -4.92 9.15 -1.47
CA THR A 2 -4.23 8.32 -2.49
C THR A 2 -3.47 9.11 -3.55
N THR A 3 -3.53 10.44 -3.58
CA THR A 3 -2.86 11.27 -4.60
C THR A 3 -1.37 10.98 -4.76
N ARG A 4 -0.66 10.80 -3.64
CA ARG A 4 0.78 10.47 -3.66
C ARG A 4 1.04 9.09 -4.28
N TYR A 5 0.08 8.15 -4.24
CA TYR A 5 0.21 6.88 -4.98
C TYR A 5 0.16 7.12 -6.48
N ASP A 6 -0.85 7.86 -6.97
CA ASP A 6 -0.99 8.13 -8.41
C ASP A 6 0.19 8.94 -8.96
N ASN A 7 0.70 9.87 -8.16
CA ASN A 7 1.85 10.70 -8.52
C ASN A 7 3.16 9.90 -8.61
N LEU A 8 3.31 8.79 -7.89
CA LEU A 8 4.57 8.04 -7.80
C LEU A 8 5.08 7.56 -9.16
N PHE A 9 4.17 7.13 -10.03
CA PHE A 9 4.47 6.75 -11.41
C PHE A 9 3.55 7.43 -12.44
N GLN A 10 2.89 8.52 -12.06
CA GLN A 10 1.96 9.30 -12.88
C GLN A 10 0.91 8.44 -13.63
N VAL A 11 0.33 7.48 -12.92
CA VAL A 11 -0.65 6.52 -13.42
C VAL A 11 -1.74 6.35 -12.38
N SER A 12 -2.94 5.90 -12.79
CA SER A 12 -3.93 5.42 -11.84
C SER A 12 -3.34 4.21 -11.09
N PHE A 13 -2.97 4.40 -9.84
CA PHE A 13 -2.17 3.44 -9.09
C PHE A 13 -3.04 2.28 -8.61
N PRO A 14 -2.79 1.04 -9.05
CA PRO A 14 -3.60 -0.10 -8.65
C PRO A 14 -3.30 -0.50 -7.20
N TYR A 15 -4.31 -0.89 -6.44
CA TYR A 15 -4.16 -1.48 -5.12
C TYR A 15 -5.40 -2.32 -4.75
N SER A 16 -5.23 -3.24 -3.81
CA SER A 16 -6.33 -3.74 -2.99
C SER A 16 -6.27 -3.04 -1.63
N MET A 17 -7.42 -2.68 -1.07
CA MET A 17 -7.50 -2.09 0.27
C MET A 17 -8.59 -2.76 1.10
N GLY A 18 -8.37 -2.82 2.41
CA GLY A 18 -9.34 -3.34 3.37
C GLY A 18 -9.35 -2.55 4.68
N LEU A 19 -10.47 -2.59 5.39
CA LEU A 19 -10.60 -2.09 6.75
C LEU A 19 -10.62 -3.27 7.71
N HIS A 20 -9.79 -3.22 8.75
CA HIS A 20 -9.89 -4.13 9.89
C HIS A 20 -10.51 -3.36 11.05
N GLN A 21 -11.81 -3.58 11.23
CA GLN A 21 -12.57 -3.12 12.39
C GLN A 21 -12.61 -4.22 13.46
N ARG A 22 -12.97 -3.84 14.70
CA ARG A 22 -13.24 -4.82 15.75
C ARG A 22 -14.35 -5.81 15.33
N PRO A 23 -14.37 -7.03 15.88
CA PRO A 23 -15.47 -7.97 15.67
C PRO A 23 -16.83 -7.36 16.02
N THR A 24 -17.87 -7.81 15.32
CA THR A 24 -19.26 -7.32 15.49
C THR A 24 -20.11 -8.31 16.31
N ASP A 25 -19.49 -9.01 17.25
CA ASP A 25 -20.12 -10.06 18.08
C ASP A 25 -20.81 -9.54 19.35
N GLY A 26 -20.80 -8.22 19.56
CA GLY A 26 -21.45 -7.56 20.70
C GLY A 26 -20.61 -7.54 21.98
N GLN A 27 -19.36 -8.02 21.94
CA GLN A 27 -18.44 -7.91 23.08
C GLN A 27 -17.61 -6.64 23.02
N GLU A 28 -17.09 -6.23 24.18
CA GLU A 28 -16.13 -5.12 24.25
C GLU A 28 -14.72 -5.63 23.94
N HIS A 29 -14.16 -5.17 22.81
CA HIS A 29 -12.83 -5.53 22.30
C HIS A 29 -11.86 -4.33 22.43
N PRO A 30 -11.40 -3.94 23.64
CA PRO A 30 -10.58 -2.75 23.85
C PRO A 30 -9.16 -2.84 23.26
N GLU A 31 -8.68 -4.06 22.99
CA GLU A 31 -7.40 -4.33 22.33
C GLU A 31 -7.42 -4.03 20.82
N TRP A 32 -8.60 -3.85 20.24
CA TRP A 32 -8.74 -3.58 18.81
C TRP A 32 -8.69 -2.08 18.49
N HIS A 33 -7.90 -1.75 17.46
CA HIS A 33 -7.86 -0.41 16.88
C HIS A 33 -8.24 -0.49 15.40
N LEU A 34 -9.19 0.36 14.98
CA LEU A 34 -9.60 0.47 13.58
C LEU A 34 -8.41 0.90 12.72
N HIS A 35 -8.11 0.16 11.67
CA HIS A 35 -7.06 0.54 10.72
C HIS A 35 -7.39 0.07 9.29
N ALA A 36 -6.75 0.72 8.32
CA ALA A 36 -6.87 0.40 6.90
C ALA A 36 -5.54 -0.14 6.37
N HIS A 37 -5.61 -1.14 5.50
CA HIS A 37 -4.46 -1.68 4.76
C HIS A 37 -4.57 -1.32 3.28
N PHE A 38 -3.43 -0.99 2.67
CA PHE A 38 -3.29 -0.81 1.23
C PHE A 38 -2.16 -1.71 0.73
N TYR A 39 -2.46 -2.58 -0.24
CA TYR A 39 -1.49 -3.49 -0.86
C TYR A 39 -1.38 -3.21 -2.37
N PRO A 40 -0.57 -2.22 -2.76
CA PRO A 40 -0.28 -1.94 -4.16
C PRO A 40 0.77 -2.91 -4.73
N PRO A 41 0.65 -3.34 -6.01
CA PRO A 41 1.61 -4.25 -6.62
C PRO A 41 2.77 -3.54 -7.34
N LEU A 42 2.67 -2.26 -7.70
CA LEU A 42 3.72 -1.58 -8.48
C LEU A 42 4.98 -1.36 -7.63
N LEU A 43 6.17 -1.62 -8.22
CA LEU A 43 7.44 -1.61 -7.48
C LEU A 43 8.47 -0.63 -8.06
N ARG A 44 8.74 -0.69 -9.37
CA ARG A 44 9.81 0.11 -10.00
C ARG A 44 9.30 1.16 -10.99
N SER A 45 8.14 0.93 -11.59
CA SER A 45 7.51 1.84 -12.56
C SER A 45 6.02 1.51 -12.72
N ALA A 46 5.32 2.26 -13.57
CA ALA A 46 3.95 1.98 -13.98
C ALA A 46 3.77 0.60 -14.66
N THR A 47 4.85 -0.03 -15.13
CA THR A 47 4.82 -1.30 -15.87
C THR A 47 5.54 -2.44 -15.15
N VAL A 48 6.21 -2.17 -14.02
CA VAL A 48 7.00 -3.18 -13.28
C VAL A 48 6.47 -3.34 -11.86
N ARG A 49 5.92 -4.53 -11.59
CA ARG A 49 5.26 -4.91 -10.33
C ARG A 49 6.04 -5.94 -9.52
N LYS A 50 5.78 -5.99 -8.21
CA LYS A 50 6.11 -7.12 -7.35
C LYS A 50 5.17 -8.29 -7.66
N PHE A 51 5.75 -9.49 -7.68
CA PHE A 51 5.05 -10.76 -7.72
C PHE A 51 5.28 -11.46 -6.39
N MET A 52 4.20 -11.83 -5.68
CA MET A 52 4.28 -12.72 -4.53
C MET A 52 4.01 -14.14 -5.04
N VAL A 53 5.08 -14.84 -5.40
CA VAL A 53 5.04 -16.17 -6.05
C VAL A 53 6.17 -17.03 -5.48
N GLY A 54 6.34 -18.27 -5.96
CA GLY A 54 7.54 -19.07 -5.65
C GLY A 54 7.79 -19.22 -4.14
N PHE A 55 8.93 -18.70 -3.67
CA PHE A 55 9.29 -18.75 -2.26
C PHE A 55 8.27 -18.05 -1.37
N GLU A 56 7.74 -16.90 -1.78
CA GLU A 56 6.74 -16.16 -1.01
C GLU A 56 5.41 -16.91 -0.81
N LEU A 57 5.11 -17.93 -1.64
CA LEU A 57 3.90 -18.75 -1.48
C LEU A 57 4.10 -19.96 -0.57
N LEU A 58 5.35 -20.42 -0.39
CA LEU A 58 5.67 -21.67 0.31
C LEU A 58 6.68 -21.52 1.47
N GLY A 59 7.17 -20.30 1.69
CA GLY A 59 8.13 -19.94 2.73
C GLY A 59 7.67 -18.72 3.52
N GLU A 60 8.16 -17.54 3.15
CA GLU A 60 7.83 -16.29 3.84
C GLU A 60 7.77 -15.07 2.89
N PRO A 61 7.07 -13.99 3.26
CA PRO A 61 7.03 -12.77 2.45
C PRO A 61 8.40 -12.10 2.33
N GLN A 62 8.80 -11.76 1.11
CA GLN A 62 10.06 -11.08 0.81
C GLN A 62 9.82 -9.75 0.10
N ARG A 63 10.67 -8.75 0.40
CA ARG A 63 10.62 -7.40 -0.19
C ARG A 63 11.98 -6.95 -0.71
N ASP A 64 11.96 -6.28 -1.87
CA ASP A 64 13.15 -5.74 -2.54
C ASP A 64 13.56 -4.36 -2.03
N ILE A 65 12.65 -3.64 -1.35
CA ILE A 65 12.89 -2.30 -0.80
C ILE A 65 12.48 -2.25 0.67
N THR A 66 13.11 -1.37 1.44
CA THR A 66 12.77 -1.16 2.86
C THR A 66 11.56 -0.23 3.00
N ALA A 67 10.89 -0.29 4.15
CA ALA A 67 9.73 0.56 4.44
C ALA A 67 10.13 2.05 4.53
N GLU A 68 11.32 2.35 5.05
CA GLU A 68 11.86 3.71 5.18
C GLU A 68 12.06 4.35 3.81
N SER A 69 12.64 3.60 2.87
CA SER A 69 12.86 4.04 1.49
C SER A 69 11.53 4.27 0.76
N ALA A 70 10.57 3.33 0.87
CA ALA A 70 9.25 3.48 0.28
C ALA A 70 8.50 4.71 0.82
N ALA A 71 8.53 4.90 2.15
CA ALA A 71 7.86 6.02 2.79
C ALA A 71 8.53 7.37 2.46
N ALA A 72 9.86 7.42 2.33
CA ALA A 72 10.58 8.62 1.91
C ALA A 72 10.15 9.06 0.50
N ARG A 73 10.14 8.13 -0.47
CA ARG A 73 9.67 8.40 -1.84
C ARG A 73 8.24 8.94 -1.89
N LEU A 74 7.33 8.38 -1.10
CA LEU A 74 5.94 8.88 -1.03
C LEU A 74 5.86 10.28 -0.40
N ARG A 75 6.70 10.58 0.61
CA ARG A 75 6.74 11.89 1.27
C ARG A 75 7.26 13.01 0.36
N GLU A 76 8.14 12.69 -0.58
CA GLU A 76 8.71 13.66 -1.54
C GLU A 76 7.73 14.08 -2.65
N LEU A 77 6.63 13.35 -2.84
CA LEU A 77 5.65 13.64 -3.89
C LEU A 77 4.65 14.74 -3.49
N PRO A 78 4.18 15.55 -4.46
CA PRO A 78 3.13 16.55 -4.21
C PRO A 78 1.81 15.93 -3.73
N GLU A 79 1.03 16.73 -3.00
CA GLU A 79 -0.34 16.38 -2.60
C GLU A 79 -1.39 16.73 -3.66
N THR A 80 -1.04 17.59 -4.61
CA THR A 80 -1.84 17.87 -5.82
C THR A 80 -1.65 16.74 -6.82
N HIS A 81 -2.74 16.25 -7.39
CA HIS A 81 -2.70 15.14 -8.33
C HIS A 81 -2.09 15.58 -9.66
N TYR A 82 -1.24 14.75 -10.28
CA TYR A 82 -0.47 15.12 -11.48
C TYR A 82 -1.30 15.56 -12.69
N ARG A 83 -2.60 15.21 -12.72
CA ARG A 83 -3.56 15.67 -13.75
C ARG A 83 -4.24 17.01 -13.47
N GLN A 84 -3.96 17.62 -12.32
CA GLN A 84 -4.50 18.92 -11.89
C GLN A 84 -3.44 20.03 -11.95
N SER A 85 -2.25 19.71 -12.45
CA SER A 85 -1.12 20.61 -12.66
C SER A 85 -1.10 21.16 -14.08
#